data_AF-A0AAD7LMJ5-F1
#
_entry.id   AF-A0AAD7LMJ5-F1
#
_cell.length_a   1.000
_cell.length_b   1.000
_cell.length_c   1.000
_cell.angle_alpha   90.00
_cell.angle_beta   90.00
_cell.angle_gamma   90.00
#
_symmetry.space_group_name_H-M   'P 1'
#
loop_
_entity.id
_entity.type
_entity.pdbx_description
1 polymer ?
#
loop_
_entity_poly.entity_id
_entity_poly.type
_entity_poly.pdbx_seq_one_letter_code
_entity_poly.pdbx_strand_id
1 'polypeptide(L)'
;MLHNLNLSSKQEKAAMAIDPPEDLVINILSRLPAKSLIRFRSVSKSWDSLIRNPGFISAHLSHQNSIRDKGGSYFLVKHRSYLTHTDVISLLSSRTYNVVSSFEVPTEMGSKFVKIVGSCNGLLCVSHDSISNFGSSIFLWNPAIRRFRVLPKCNIYNVNLAGEKVHGVAHGFGYYAVSNDYKLVRIVYLYCFDRPCFRAEIYSLRMDSWKEIDAVDCRIYESSCIAINGGLHWVAHGGGVKGREVIMSFEMHDEVFRKIAVPDYNVVRNEICMKLTVFQESLCLIIYSYGRREKWFDLWVMIEQDAQVFWDKRQTTGPIFGVERPLHCGMHGEIFLEKGKGKLVLYDPGNKEIKDLSIHGILYTLDVHIHMESLVSINLSNDVDDDYLGRDFVTEGGLLVDELQTQYDNDCRLDNKDGIVSLADVSLFQEPDCEEVVTVSPIQMARSKRKTTEEEGKT
;
A
#
# COMPACT_ATOMS: atom_id res chain seq x y z
N MET A 1 1.08 91.23 -3.74
CA MET A 1 0.08 90.14 -3.60
C MET A 1 0.30 89.21 -4.78
N LEU A 2 0.60 87.92 -4.67
CA LEU A 2 0.52 86.95 -3.59
C LEU A 2 1.57 85.86 -3.81
N HIS A 3 1.96 85.26 -2.69
CA HIS A 3 2.87 84.14 -2.48
C HIS A 3 2.86 83.01 -3.50
N ASN A 4 4.07 82.54 -3.84
CA ASN A 4 4.33 81.13 -4.09
C ASN A 4 5.34 80.64 -3.05
N LEU A 5 4.81 80.13 -1.95
CA LEU A 5 5.49 79.31 -0.96
C LEU A 5 4.83 77.94 -1.02
N ASN A 6 5.57 76.90 -1.39
CA ASN A 6 5.76 75.71 -0.56
C ASN A 6 6.48 74.62 -1.35
N LEU A 7 7.78 74.54 -1.12
CA LEU A 7 8.51 73.27 -1.09
C LEU A 7 7.84 72.39 -0.03
N SER A 8 7.14 71.35 -0.47
CA SER A 8 6.72 70.25 0.40
C SER A 8 7.57 69.03 0.09
N SER A 9 8.56 68.83 0.96
CA SER A 9 9.31 67.61 1.12
C SER A 9 8.37 66.44 1.45
N LYS A 10 8.09 65.57 0.47
CA LYS A 10 7.65 64.20 0.77
C LYS A 10 8.89 63.36 1.03
N GLN A 11 9.33 63.34 2.29
CA GLN A 11 10.11 62.23 2.81
C GLN A 11 9.19 61.00 2.86
N GLU A 12 9.27 60.15 1.85
CA GLU A 12 8.84 58.76 2.00
C GLU A 12 9.85 58.07 2.93
N LYS A 13 9.45 57.88 4.19
CA LYS A 13 10.10 56.91 5.07
C LYS A 13 9.85 55.52 4.47
N ALA A 14 10.77 55.04 3.65
CA ALA A 14 10.95 53.63 3.44
C ALA A 14 11.31 53.02 4.80
N ALA A 15 10.34 52.36 5.45
CA ALA A 15 10.68 51.43 6.51
C ALA A 15 11.57 50.37 5.87
N MET A 16 12.87 50.37 6.18
CA MET A 16 13.71 49.21 5.89
C MET A 16 13.09 48.03 6.60
N ALA A 17 12.40 47.17 5.86
CA ALA A 17 12.16 45.82 6.31
C ALA A 17 13.54 45.21 6.52
N ILE A 18 13.94 45.04 7.78
CA ILE A 18 15.11 44.24 8.11
C ILE A 18 14.68 42.82 7.78
N ASP A 19 15.16 42.30 6.66
CA ASP A 19 14.91 40.91 6.33
C ASP A 19 15.44 40.02 7.46
N PRO A 20 14.63 39.09 7.98
CA PRO A 20 15.09 38.19 9.03
C PRO A 20 16.30 37.40 8.54
N PRO A 21 17.25 37.04 9.43
CA PRO A 21 18.39 36.21 9.06
C PRO A 21 17.94 34.93 8.35
N GLU A 22 18.67 34.51 7.31
CA GLU A 22 18.31 33.36 6.47
C GLU A 22 18.11 32.09 7.31
N ASP A 23 18.97 31.86 8.31
CA ASP A 23 18.86 30.73 9.24
C ASP A 23 17.53 30.72 10.01
N LEU A 24 17.01 31.89 10.38
CA LEU A 24 15.72 32.00 11.07
C LEU A 24 14.57 31.66 10.13
N VAL A 25 14.63 32.10 8.88
CA VAL A 25 13.65 31.75 7.85
C VAL A 25 13.64 30.24 7.62
N ILE A 26 14.81 29.62 7.43
CA ILE A 26 14.96 28.17 7.28
C ILE A 26 14.36 27.44 8.48
N ASN A 27 14.67 27.90 9.69
CA ASN A 27 14.17 27.29 10.92
C ASN A 27 12.64 27.38 11.04
N ILE A 28 12.03 28.50 10.63
CA ILE A 28 10.57 28.66 10.66
C ILE A 28 9.92 27.77 9.59
N LEU A 29 10.41 27.85 8.35
CA LEU A 29 9.81 27.15 7.21
C LEU A 29 9.95 25.63 7.32
N SER A 30 11.09 25.12 7.78
CA SER A 30 11.30 23.67 7.96
C SER A 30 10.30 23.00 8.94
N ARG A 31 9.61 23.78 9.78
CA ARG A 31 8.59 23.29 10.71
C ARG A 31 7.19 23.23 10.12
N LEU A 32 6.97 23.84 8.95
CA LEU A 32 5.66 23.92 8.33
C LEU A 32 5.27 22.62 7.61
N PRO A 33 3.96 22.34 7.47
CA PRO A 33 3.49 21.21 6.65
C PRO A 33 3.98 21.32 5.20
N ALA A 34 4.31 20.19 4.57
CA ALA A 34 4.81 20.14 3.21
C ALA A 34 3.87 20.84 2.22
N LYS A 35 2.55 20.63 2.35
CA LYS A 35 1.51 21.32 1.54
C LYS A 35 1.56 22.85 1.64
N SER A 36 1.92 23.40 2.80
CA SER A 36 2.08 24.85 2.95
C SER A 36 3.33 25.35 2.26
N LEU A 37 4.43 24.62 2.40
CA LEU A 37 5.71 24.95 1.73
C LEU A 37 5.58 24.91 0.21
N ILE A 38 4.87 23.93 -0.35
CA ILE A 38 4.60 23.89 -1.79
C ILE A 38 3.84 25.13 -2.27
N ARG A 39 2.88 25.64 -1.49
CA ARG A 39 2.20 26.91 -1.81
C ARG A 39 3.14 28.11 -1.68
N PHE A 40 4.05 28.09 -0.72
CA PHE A 40 4.98 29.19 -0.48
C PHE A 40 6.05 29.36 -1.57
N ARG A 41 6.27 28.34 -2.40
CA ARG A 41 7.09 28.47 -3.62
C ARG A 41 6.59 29.58 -4.56
N SER A 42 5.29 29.90 -4.55
CA SER A 42 4.75 30.99 -5.39
C SER A 42 4.93 32.40 -4.78
N VAL A 43 5.47 32.51 -3.56
CA VAL A 43 5.61 33.80 -2.87
C VAL A 43 6.80 34.60 -3.41
N SER A 44 7.95 33.94 -3.61
CA SER A 44 9.13 34.56 -4.21
C SER A 44 10.08 33.52 -4.80
N LYS A 45 10.94 33.95 -5.74
CA LYS A 45 11.99 33.10 -6.32
C LYS A 45 13.00 32.60 -5.27
N SER A 46 13.29 33.42 -4.26
CA SER A 46 14.17 33.05 -3.16
C SER A 46 13.57 31.89 -2.35
N TRP A 47 12.28 31.96 -2.02
CA TRP A 47 11.60 30.90 -1.29
C TRP A 47 11.44 29.63 -2.12
N ASP A 48 11.14 29.73 -3.41
CA ASP A 48 11.13 28.56 -4.30
C ASP A 48 12.50 27.87 -4.34
N SER A 49 13.58 28.64 -4.52
CA SER A 49 14.94 28.11 -4.52
C SER A 49 15.32 27.45 -3.19
N LEU A 50 14.96 28.09 -2.06
CA LEU A 50 15.22 27.54 -0.73
C LEU A 50 14.44 26.23 -0.50
N ILE A 51 13.16 26.18 -0.82
CA ILE A 51 12.30 25.03 -0.56
C ILE A 51 12.70 23.81 -1.43
N ARG A 52 13.24 24.05 -2.63
CA ARG A 52 13.81 22.99 -3.47
C ARG A 52 15.20 22.54 -3.05
N ASN A 53 15.89 23.30 -2.20
CA ASN A 53 17.25 23.00 -1.82
C ASN A 53 17.31 21.63 -1.09
N PRO A 54 18.17 20.69 -1.51
CA PRO A 54 18.27 19.38 -0.86
C PRO A 54 18.56 19.45 0.64
N GLY A 55 19.39 20.40 1.08
CA GLY A 55 19.66 20.63 2.50
C GLY A 55 18.42 21.08 3.28
N PHE A 56 17.59 21.95 2.68
CA PHE A 56 16.31 22.34 3.27
C PHE A 56 15.34 21.16 3.36
N ILE A 57 15.25 20.33 2.31
CA ILE A 57 14.41 19.13 2.29
C ILE A 57 14.85 18.13 3.38
N SER A 58 16.16 17.91 3.53
CA SER A 58 16.70 17.06 4.60
C SER A 58 16.42 17.61 6.00
N ALA A 59 16.53 18.93 6.19
CA ALA A 59 16.19 19.59 7.46
C ALA A 59 14.69 19.48 7.77
N HIS A 60 13.83 19.72 6.78
CA HIS A 60 12.38 19.54 6.87
C HIS A 60 12.03 18.09 7.24
N LEU A 61 12.58 17.11 6.53
CA LEU A 61 12.34 15.69 6.78
C LEU A 61 12.77 15.28 8.21
N SER A 62 13.94 15.75 8.65
CA SER A 62 14.43 15.50 10.01
C SER A 62 13.48 16.07 11.07
N HIS A 63 12.95 17.27 10.85
CA HIS A 63 11.95 17.87 11.73
C HIS A 63 10.65 17.07 11.74
N GLN A 64 10.15 16.65 10.58
CA GLN A 64 8.93 15.84 10.48
C GLN A 64 9.09 14.47 11.15
N ASN A 65 10.27 13.83 11.05
CA ASN A 65 10.56 12.61 11.81
C ASN A 65 10.51 12.86 13.32
N SER A 66 11.09 13.96 13.82
CA SER A 66 10.98 14.31 15.24
C SER A 66 9.54 14.56 15.70
N ILE A 67 8.69 15.14 14.85
CA ILE A 67 7.26 15.29 15.14
C ILE A 67 6.58 13.91 15.21
N ARG A 68 6.87 13.03 14.24
CA ARG A 68 6.34 11.66 14.20
C ARG A 68 6.70 10.88 15.46
N ASP A 69 7.95 10.97 15.92
CA ASP A 69 8.41 10.28 17.15
C ASP A 69 7.69 10.82 18.41
N LYS A 70 7.19 12.05 18.35
CA LYS A 70 6.32 12.67 19.40
C LYS A 70 4.83 12.39 19.17
N GLY A 71 4.49 11.42 18.32
CA GLY A 71 3.12 11.01 17.99
C GLY A 71 2.39 11.91 17.00
N GLY A 72 3.10 12.81 16.30
CA GLY A 72 2.53 13.64 15.23
C GLY A 72 2.72 13.00 13.86
N SER A 73 1.90 12.01 13.54
CA SER A 73 1.89 11.36 12.23
C SER A 73 0.46 11.24 11.69
N TYR A 74 0.33 10.62 10.52
CA TYR A 74 -0.94 10.27 9.94
C TYR A 74 -1.05 8.76 9.78
N PHE A 75 -2.28 8.26 9.77
CA PHE A 75 -2.58 6.99 9.12
C PHE A 75 -3.06 7.29 7.71
N LEU A 76 -2.39 6.70 6.73
CA LEU A 76 -2.83 6.70 5.36
C LEU A 76 -3.73 5.49 5.15
N VAL A 77 -4.94 5.74 4.67
CA VAL A 77 -5.93 4.74 4.32
C VAL A 77 -6.14 4.76 2.82
N LYS A 78 -5.80 3.66 2.15
CA LYS A 78 -6.18 3.44 0.76
C LYS A 78 -7.48 2.63 0.74
N HIS A 79 -8.43 3.02 -0.11
CA HIS A 79 -9.66 2.26 -0.35
C HIS A 79 -10.15 2.50 -1.77
N ARG A 80 -11.02 1.61 -2.26
CA ARG A 80 -11.69 1.80 -3.54
C ARG A 80 -13.12 2.29 -3.34
N SER A 81 -13.46 3.43 -3.91
CA SER A 81 -14.79 4.03 -3.79
C SER A 81 -15.85 3.15 -4.47
N TYR A 82 -16.99 2.95 -3.80
CA TYR A 82 -18.16 2.28 -4.39
C TYR A 82 -18.85 3.10 -5.49
N LEU A 83 -18.76 4.43 -5.42
CA LEU A 83 -19.51 5.31 -6.31
C LEU A 83 -18.78 5.55 -7.63
N THR A 84 -17.48 5.79 -7.52
CA THR A 84 -16.62 6.18 -8.66
C THR A 84 -15.79 5.01 -9.16
N HIS A 85 -15.70 3.91 -8.41
CA HIS A 85 -14.76 2.82 -8.67
C HIS A 85 -13.31 3.31 -8.84
N THR A 86 -12.95 4.43 -8.20
CA THR A 86 -11.58 4.96 -8.17
C THR A 86 -10.89 4.58 -6.86
N ASP A 87 -9.58 4.41 -6.90
CA ASP A 87 -8.77 4.28 -5.69
C ASP A 87 -8.60 5.67 -5.05
N VAL A 88 -8.83 5.74 -3.74
CA VAL A 88 -8.80 6.96 -2.94
C VAL A 88 -7.83 6.77 -1.80
N ILE A 89 -7.05 7.82 -1.53
CA ILE A 89 -6.19 7.91 -0.35
C ILE A 89 -6.77 8.94 0.60
N SER A 90 -6.94 8.54 1.86
CA SER A 90 -7.38 9.38 2.96
C SER A 90 -6.30 9.43 4.05
N LEU A 91 -5.98 10.63 4.52
CA LEU A 91 -5.09 10.84 5.66
C LEU A 91 -5.93 11.04 6.92
N LEU A 92 -5.68 10.23 7.94
CA LEU A 92 -6.31 10.33 9.25
C LEU A 92 -5.29 10.86 10.24
N SER A 93 -5.71 11.80 11.10
CA SER A 93 -4.91 12.25 12.24
C SER A 93 -4.59 11.07 13.16
N SER A 94 -3.33 10.84 13.51
CA SER A 94 -2.95 9.78 14.46
C SER A 94 -3.54 9.99 15.86
N ARG A 95 -3.89 11.24 16.22
CA ARG A 95 -4.39 11.59 17.55
C ARG A 95 -5.91 11.48 17.67
N THR A 96 -6.63 11.89 16.64
CA THR A 96 -8.11 11.99 16.68
C THR A 96 -8.80 10.96 15.78
N TYR A 97 -8.05 10.33 14.87
CA TYR A 97 -8.54 9.42 13.83
C TYR A 97 -9.53 10.06 12.85
N ASN A 98 -9.66 11.39 12.86
CA ASN A 98 -10.50 12.11 11.91
C ASN A 98 -9.76 12.23 10.57
N VAL A 99 -10.53 12.12 9.48
CA VAL A 99 -10.03 12.37 8.12
C VAL A 99 -9.64 13.84 8.00
N VAL A 100 -8.36 14.07 7.67
CA VAL A 100 -7.76 15.40 7.47
C VAL A 100 -7.83 15.82 6.01
N SER A 101 -7.62 14.87 5.10
CA SER A 101 -7.73 15.10 3.66
C SER A 101 -7.92 13.79 2.92
N SER A 102 -8.62 13.84 1.78
CA SER A 102 -8.75 12.73 0.85
C SER A 102 -8.46 13.21 -0.57
N PHE A 103 -7.89 12.35 -1.40
CA PHE A 103 -7.67 12.60 -2.82
C PHE A 103 -7.69 11.29 -3.60
N GLU A 104 -8.12 11.37 -4.85
CA GLU A 104 -8.07 10.23 -5.77
C GLU A 104 -6.63 9.95 -6.18
N VAL A 105 -6.33 8.68 -6.43
CA VAL A 105 -5.06 8.29 -7.03
C VAL A 105 -5.05 8.78 -8.49
N PRO A 106 -3.99 9.52 -8.91
CA PRO A 106 -3.83 9.99 -10.30
C PRO A 106 -4.11 8.90 -11.34
N THR A 107 -4.99 9.20 -12.30
CA THR A 107 -5.38 8.26 -13.36
C THR A 107 -4.22 7.93 -14.31
N GLU A 108 -3.25 8.84 -14.40
CA GLU A 108 -2.02 8.69 -15.18
C GLU A 108 -1.13 7.56 -14.67
N MET A 109 -1.32 7.08 -13.44
CA MET A 109 -0.68 5.85 -12.96
C MET A 109 -1.26 4.58 -13.62
N GLY A 110 -2.25 4.72 -14.51
CA GLY A 110 -2.68 3.69 -15.47
C GLY A 110 -3.27 2.43 -14.85
N SER A 111 -3.50 2.41 -13.53
CA SER A 111 -3.95 1.24 -12.81
C SER A 111 -5.39 1.41 -12.35
N LYS A 112 -6.26 0.50 -12.80
CA LYS A 112 -7.61 0.38 -12.24
C LYS A 112 -7.56 -0.19 -10.83
N PHE A 113 -6.50 -0.86 -10.40
CA PHE A 113 -6.42 -1.48 -9.06
C PHE A 113 -5.06 -1.20 -8.44
N VAL A 114 -5.03 -0.28 -7.49
CA VAL A 114 -3.78 0.18 -6.89
C VAL A 114 -3.54 -0.48 -5.54
N LYS A 115 -2.31 -0.95 -5.32
CA LYS A 115 -1.81 -1.40 -4.02
C LYS A 115 -0.74 -0.45 -3.52
N ILE A 116 -0.84 -0.07 -2.25
CA ILE A 116 0.25 0.64 -1.56
C ILE A 116 1.21 -0.42 -1.01
N VAL A 117 2.40 -0.51 -1.60
CA VAL A 117 3.44 -1.45 -1.17
C VAL A 117 4.01 -1.03 0.18
N GLY A 118 4.19 0.27 0.37
CA GLY A 118 4.74 0.84 1.59
C GLY A 118 4.76 2.37 1.57
N SER A 119 4.91 2.96 2.75
CA SER A 119 4.99 4.40 2.98
C SER A 119 6.24 4.69 3.81
N CYS A 120 7.11 5.55 3.31
CA CYS A 120 8.36 5.88 4.00
C CYS A 120 8.80 7.32 3.69
N ASN A 121 9.07 8.11 4.74
CA ASN A 121 9.53 9.51 4.61
C ASN A 121 8.64 10.37 3.68
N GLY A 122 7.33 10.10 3.64
CA GLY A 122 6.36 10.76 2.77
C GLY A 122 6.30 10.29 1.32
N LEU A 123 7.18 9.36 0.92
CA LEU A 123 7.05 8.62 -0.34
C LEU A 123 6.19 7.38 -0.17
N LEU A 124 5.35 7.12 -1.16
CA LEU A 124 4.59 5.90 -1.34
C LEU A 124 5.20 5.10 -2.48
N CYS A 125 5.38 3.80 -2.27
CA CYS A 125 5.57 2.86 -3.37
C CYS A 125 4.23 2.25 -3.73
N VAL A 126 3.91 2.28 -5.02
CA VAL A 126 2.59 1.95 -5.55
C VAL A 126 2.75 0.94 -6.66
N SER A 127 1.99 -0.16 -6.60
CA SER A 127 1.98 -1.20 -7.63
C SER A 127 0.57 -1.55 -8.05
N HIS A 128 0.43 -2.37 -9.09
CA HIS A 128 -0.88 -2.96 -9.43
C HIS A 128 -1.28 -4.03 -8.41
N ASP A 129 -2.55 -4.03 -8.04
CA ASP A 129 -3.19 -4.95 -7.11
C ASP A 129 -3.82 -6.11 -7.90
N SER A 130 -2.96 -7.00 -8.40
CA SER A 130 -3.36 -8.22 -9.11
C SER A 130 -2.32 -9.33 -8.90
N ILE A 131 -2.78 -10.59 -8.92
CA ILE A 131 -1.93 -11.79 -8.92
C ILE A 131 -1.00 -11.80 -10.15
N SER A 132 -1.43 -11.19 -11.26
CA SER A 132 -0.68 -11.06 -12.52
C SER A 132 0.14 -9.76 -12.65
N ASN A 133 0.36 -9.02 -11.55
CA ASN A 133 1.09 -7.75 -11.56
C ASN A 133 2.58 -7.84 -11.98
N PHE A 134 3.01 -8.99 -12.49
CA PHE A 134 4.35 -9.24 -13.00
C PHE A 134 4.80 -8.25 -14.07
N GLY A 135 3.94 -7.91 -15.02
CA GLY A 135 4.28 -6.93 -16.07
C GLY A 135 3.93 -5.47 -15.71
N SER A 136 3.35 -5.22 -14.55
CA SER A 136 2.78 -3.92 -14.21
C SER A 136 3.86 -2.91 -13.82
N SER A 137 3.63 -1.65 -14.21
CA SER A 137 4.44 -0.53 -13.77
C SER A 137 4.40 -0.37 -12.24
N ILE A 138 5.54 0.02 -11.68
CA ILE A 138 5.67 0.40 -10.27
C ILE A 138 5.94 1.90 -10.21
N PHE A 139 5.31 2.59 -9.27
CA PHE A 139 5.41 4.03 -9.12
C PHE A 139 5.94 4.40 -7.75
N LEU A 140 6.78 5.44 -7.71
CA LEU A 140 7.03 6.20 -6.49
C LEU A 140 6.19 7.46 -6.53
N TRP A 141 5.49 7.76 -5.44
CA TRP A 141 4.57 8.88 -5.38
C TRP A 141 4.74 9.66 -4.08
N ASN A 142 4.83 10.98 -4.18
CA ASN A 142 4.73 11.91 -3.07
C ASN A 142 3.41 12.69 -3.22
N PRO A 143 2.37 12.31 -2.45
CA PRO A 143 1.08 12.99 -2.54
C PRO A 143 1.10 14.44 -2.05
N ALA A 144 1.99 14.78 -1.11
CA ALA A 144 2.06 16.12 -0.54
C ALA A 144 2.53 17.17 -1.56
N ILE A 145 3.41 16.76 -2.49
CA ILE A 145 3.90 17.60 -3.58
C ILE A 145 3.24 17.27 -4.93
N ARG A 146 2.31 16.31 -4.95
CA ARG A 146 1.56 15.83 -6.14
C ARG A 146 2.45 15.43 -7.31
N ARG A 147 3.59 14.80 -7.04
CA ARG A 147 4.49 14.27 -8.08
C ARG A 147 4.65 12.78 -7.90
N PHE A 148 4.61 12.05 -9.01
CA PHE A 148 4.92 10.63 -9.06
C PHE A 148 5.93 10.36 -10.18
N ARG A 149 6.56 9.19 -10.12
CA ARG A 149 7.54 8.71 -11.09
C ARG A 149 7.31 7.23 -11.35
N VAL A 150 7.35 6.82 -12.61
CA VAL A 150 7.39 5.40 -12.99
C VAL A 150 8.81 4.88 -12.82
N LEU A 151 8.96 3.74 -12.17
CA LEU A 151 10.25 3.07 -12.04
C LEU A 151 10.67 2.41 -13.36
N PRO A 152 11.98 2.25 -13.60
CA PRO A 152 12.46 1.52 -14.77
C PRO A 152 11.96 0.08 -14.77
N LYS A 153 11.90 -0.51 -15.97
CA LYS A 153 11.48 -1.91 -16.13
C LYS A 153 12.33 -2.83 -15.28
N CYS A 154 11.67 -3.78 -14.63
CA CYS A 154 12.28 -4.81 -13.81
C CYS A 154 13.16 -5.75 -14.66
N ASN A 155 14.20 -6.35 -14.07
CA ASN A 155 15.10 -7.27 -14.78
C ASN A 155 14.44 -8.64 -15.01
N ILE A 156 13.59 -9.05 -14.07
CA ILE A 156 12.80 -10.28 -14.20
C ILE A 156 11.49 -9.96 -14.95
N TYR A 157 11.44 -10.28 -16.25
CA TYR A 157 10.28 -10.08 -17.13
C TYR A 157 10.06 -11.27 -18.08
N ASN A 158 8.90 -11.32 -18.75
CA ASN A 158 8.37 -12.52 -19.43
C ASN A 158 9.35 -13.21 -20.38
N VAL A 159 10.10 -12.44 -21.18
CA VAL A 159 11.05 -12.99 -22.16
C VAL A 159 12.17 -13.81 -21.49
N ASN A 160 12.53 -13.46 -20.26
CA ASN A 160 13.61 -14.10 -19.52
C ASN A 160 13.19 -15.39 -18.80
N LEU A 161 11.91 -15.76 -18.86
CA LEU A 161 11.35 -16.88 -18.11
C LEU A 161 11.28 -18.20 -18.89
N ALA A 162 11.69 -18.24 -20.16
CA ALA A 162 11.81 -19.48 -20.96
C ALA A 162 10.61 -20.46 -20.89
N GLY A 163 9.38 -19.95 -20.68
CA GLY A 163 8.16 -20.75 -20.56
C GLY A 163 7.72 -21.07 -19.13
N GLU A 164 8.40 -20.57 -18.10
CA GLU A 164 8.00 -20.68 -16.69
C GLU A 164 6.72 -19.88 -16.42
N LYS A 165 5.78 -20.50 -15.70
CA LYS A 165 4.51 -19.87 -15.30
C LYS A 165 4.74 -18.99 -14.08
N VAL A 166 4.34 -17.73 -14.15
CA VAL A 166 4.34 -16.83 -12.99
C VAL A 166 3.09 -17.08 -12.15
N HIS A 167 3.28 -17.33 -10.86
CA HIS A 167 2.20 -17.57 -9.91
C HIS A 167 1.91 -16.41 -8.96
N GLY A 168 2.80 -15.42 -8.89
CA GLY A 168 2.53 -14.17 -8.18
C GLY A 168 3.78 -13.35 -7.97
N VAL A 169 3.58 -12.13 -7.46
CA VAL A 169 4.67 -11.22 -7.11
C VAL A 169 4.38 -10.56 -5.77
N ALA A 170 5.40 -10.50 -4.91
CA ALA A 170 5.37 -9.68 -3.72
C ALA A 170 6.37 -8.52 -3.83
N HIS A 171 6.06 -7.44 -3.13
CA HIS A 171 6.90 -6.25 -3.08
C HIS A 171 7.12 -5.84 -1.62
N GLY A 172 8.22 -5.16 -1.35
CA GLY A 172 8.46 -4.46 -0.09
C GLY A 172 9.29 -3.21 -0.32
N PHE A 173 8.93 -2.13 0.34
CA PHE A 173 9.53 -0.81 0.12
C PHE A 173 9.95 -0.18 1.44
N GLY A 174 11.15 0.38 1.48
CA GLY A 174 11.65 1.08 2.65
C GLY A 174 12.85 1.96 2.37
N TYR A 175 13.26 2.71 3.39
CA TYR A 175 14.42 3.59 3.35
C TYR A 175 15.54 3.02 4.21
N TYR A 176 16.72 2.90 3.63
CA TYR A 176 17.93 2.48 4.33
C TYR A 176 18.80 3.69 4.65
N ALA A 177 18.78 4.10 5.92
CA ALA A 177 19.40 5.34 6.37
C ALA A 177 20.92 5.39 6.18
N VAL A 178 21.62 4.26 6.33
CA VAL A 178 23.09 4.20 6.24
C VAL A 178 23.59 4.54 4.83
N SER A 179 22.91 4.06 3.78
CA SER A 179 23.25 4.39 2.40
C SER A 179 22.50 5.60 1.85
N ASN A 180 21.61 6.21 2.64
CA ASN A 180 20.66 7.25 2.22
C ASN A 180 19.94 6.86 0.92
N ASP A 181 19.29 5.69 0.94
CA ASP A 181 18.69 5.13 -0.26
C ASP A 181 17.32 4.52 0.02
N TYR A 182 16.42 4.68 -0.94
CA TYR A 182 15.14 3.99 -0.93
C TYR A 182 15.30 2.70 -1.73
N LYS A 183 14.96 1.60 -1.08
CA LYS A 183 15.07 0.27 -1.68
C LYS A 183 13.68 -0.34 -1.86
N LEU A 184 13.49 -1.00 -2.99
CA LEU A 184 12.29 -1.77 -3.29
C LEU A 184 12.71 -3.20 -3.64
N VAL A 185 12.24 -4.16 -2.87
CA VAL A 185 12.43 -5.58 -3.14
C VAL A 185 11.21 -6.11 -3.90
N ARG A 186 11.46 -6.85 -4.96
CA ARG A 186 10.45 -7.57 -5.75
C ARG A 186 10.77 -9.05 -5.73
N ILE A 187 9.79 -9.88 -5.37
CA ILE A 187 9.92 -11.33 -5.24
C ILE A 187 8.91 -11.97 -6.18
N VAL A 188 9.38 -12.82 -7.09
CA VAL A 188 8.59 -13.47 -8.13
C VAL A 188 8.47 -14.96 -7.84
N TYR A 189 7.24 -15.46 -7.77
CA TYR A 189 6.94 -16.88 -7.64
C TYR A 189 6.74 -17.49 -9.01
N LEU A 190 7.53 -18.51 -9.32
CA LEU A 190 7.53 -19.22 -10.59
C LEU A 190 7.24 -20.70 -10.34
N TYR A 191 6.71 -21.39 -11.35
CA TYR A 191 6.74 -22.84 -11.40
C TYR A 191 7.65 -23.28 -12.55
N CYS A 192 8.71 -24.01 -12.19
CA CYS A 192 9.68 -24.58 -13.10
C CYS A 192 9.54 -26.10 -13.04
N PHE A 193 9.10 -26.74 -14.12
CA PHE A 193 8.89 -28.20 -14.18
C PHE A 193 8.07 -28.73 -12.99
N ASP A 194 6.94 -28.08 -12.70
CA ASP A 194 6.03 -28.37 -11.58
C ASP A 194 6.64 -28.25 -10.17
N ARG A 195 7.77 -27.53 -10.04
CA ARG A 195 8.38 -27.19 -8.76
C ARG A 195 8.34 -25.68 -8.51
N PRO A 196 8.01 -25.24 -7.29
CA PRO A 196 8.06 -23.82 -6.94
C PRO A 196 9.50 -23.32 -7.06
N CYS A 197 9.67 -22.19 -7.72
CA CYS A 197 10.93 -21.47 -7.88
C CYS A 197 10.71 -20.01 -7.48
N PHE A 198 11.73 -19.42 -6.86
CA PHE A 198 11.68 -18.06 -6.35
C PHE A 198 12.83 -17.27 -6.95
N ARG A 199 12.52 -16.09 -7.47
CA ARG A 199 13.53 -15.11 -7.88
C ARG A 199 13.26 -13.79 -7.17
N ALA A 200 14.32 -13.05 -6.89
CA ALA A 200 14.22 -11.78 -6.20
C ALA A 200 15.14 -10.75 -6.84
N GLU A 201 14.69 -9.51 -6.85
CA GLU A 201 15.49 -8.38 -7.31
C GLU A 201 15.23 -7.17 -6.41
N ILE A 202 16.22 -6.29 -6.34
CA ILE A 202 16.18 -5.08 -5.55
C ILE A 202 16.44 -3.87 -6.43
N TYR A 203 15.59 -2.87 -6.32
CA TYR A 203 15.77 -1.56 -6.91
C TYR A 203 16.40 -0.62 -5.88
N SER A 204 17.42 0.11 -6.31
CA SER A 204 17.99 1.25 -5.60
C SER A 204 17.52 2.53 -6.27
N LEU A 205 16.83 3.39 -5.53
CA LEU A 205 16.44 4.71 -6.05
C LEU A 205 17.68 5.52 -6.40
N ARG A 206 18.69 5.54 -5.51
CA ARG A 206 19.93 6.29 -5.70
C ARG A 206 20.69 5.86 -6.96
N MET A 207 20.72 4.57 -7.29
CA MET A 207 21.39 4.06 -8.49
C MET A 207 20.48 3.96 -9.72
N ASP A 208 19.19 4.24 -9.56
CA ASP A 208 18.15 4.10 -10.57
C ASP A 208 18.14 2.76 -11.32
N SER A 209 18.44 1.67 -10.63
CA SER A 209 18.65 0.38 -11.27
C SER A 209 18.19 -0.78 -10.41
N TRP A 210 17.79 -1.84 -11.11
CA TRP A 210 17.46 -3.14 -10.55
C TRP A 210 18.70 -4.03 -10.53
N LYS A 211 18.83 -4.82 -9.47
CA LYS A 211 19.84 -5.87 -9.32
C LYS A 211 19.15 -7.15 -8.87
N GLU A 212 19.40 -8.26 -9.56
CA GLU A 212 18.93 -9.57 -9.11
C GLU A 212 19.75 -10.04 -7.90
N ILE A 213 19.07 -10.69 -6.95
CA ILE A 213 19.63 -11.16 -5.69
C ILE A 213 19.15 -12.58 -5.41
N ASP A 214 19.86 -13.27 -4.51
CA ASP A 214 19.48 -14.61 -4.10
C ASP A 214 18.12 -14.59 -3.40
N ALA A 215 17.20 -15.44 -3.87
CA ALA A 215 15.90 -15.63 -3.25
C ALA A 215 15.96 -16.77 -2.22
N VAL A 216 14.91 -16.85 -1.39
CA VAL A 216 14.74 -17.93 -0.42
C VAL A 216 13.45 -18.69 -0.74
N ASP A 217 13.46 -20.01 -0.50
CA ASP A 217 12.30 -20.90 -0.60
C ASP A 217 11.22 -20.54 0.44
N CYS A 218 10.50 -19.46 0.15
CA CYS A 218 9.44 -18.88 0.94
C CYS A 218 8.34 -18.37 0.01
N ARG A 219 7.15 -19.00 0.07
CA ARG A 219 5.96 -18.44 -0.58
C ARG A 219 5.35 -17.42 0.35
N ILE A 220 5.28 -16.16 -0.08
CA ILE A 220 4.59 -15.13 0.69
C ILE A 220 3.11 -15.48 0.80
N TYR A 221 2.63 -15.50 2.04
CA TYR A 221 1.25 -15.83 2.40
C TYR A 221 0.39 -14.56 2.37
N GLU A 222 0.88 -13.49 2.99
CA GLU A 222 0.20 -12.20 3.04
C GLU A 222 1.11 -11.16 2.40
N SER A 223 0.60 -10.49 1.38
CA SER A 223 1.43 -9.70 0.46
C SER A 223 1.79 -8.31 0.99
N SER A 224 1.34 -7.93 2.18
CA SER A 224 1.74 -6.68 2.81
C SER A 224 3.12 -6.80 3.45
N CYS A 225 3.91 -5.75 3.29
CA CYS A 225 5.26 -5.67 3.81
C CYS A 225 5.29 -4.66 4.95
N ILE A 226 5.97 -4.99 6.04
CA ILE A 226 6.32 -4.03 7.09
C ILE A 226 7.79 -3.68 6.97
N ALA A 227 8.09 -2.39 6.83
CA ALA A 227 9.45 -1.85 6.87
C ALA A 227 9.73 -1.29 8.26
N ILE A 228 10.70 -1.86 8.97
CA ILE A 228 11.10 -1.41 10.31
C ILE A 228 12.57 -1.75 10.55
N ASN A 229 13.30 -0.88 11.25
CA ASN A 229 14.71 -1.10 11.64
C ASN A 229 15.67 -1.49 10.50
N GLY A 230 15.40 -1.03 9.26
CA GLY A 230 16.21 -1.37 8.09
C GLY A 230 15.93 -2.76 7.51
N GLY A 231 14.95 -3.48 8.04
CA GLY A 231 14.42 -4.73 7.51
C GLY A 231 13.09 -4.55 6.79
N LEU A 232 12.81 -5.44 5.86
CA LEU A 232 11.50 -5.64 5.23
C LEU A 232 10.95 -6.99 5.66
N HIS A 233 9.72 -7.05 6.14
CA HIS A 233 9.15 -8.24 6.73
C HIS A 233 7.82 -8.63 6.10
N TRP A 234 7.64 -9.92 5.84
CA TRP A 234 6.42 -10.51 5.30
C TRP A 234 6.06 -11.79 6.05
N VAL A 235 4.77 -12.14 6.05
CA VAL A 235 4.34 -13.48 6.45
C VAL A 235 4.50 -14.42 5.26
N ALA A 236 5.16 -15.56 5.47
CA ALA A 236 5.46 -16.53 4.43
C ALA A 236 5.34 -17.97 4.93
N HIS A 237 5.36 -18.93 4.01
CA HIS A 237 5.52 -20.34 4.30
C HIS A 237 6.98 -20.78 4.04
N GLY A 238 7.69 -21.17 5.10
CA GLY A 238 9.09 -21.59 5.05
C GLY A 238 9.23 -23.03 4.57
N GLY A 239 9.62 -23.22 3.31
CA GLY A 239 9.62 -24.53 2.63
C GLY A 239 8.63 -24.63 1.46
N GLY A 240 8.29 -23.49 0.84
CA GLY A 240 7.32 -23.42 -0.24
C GLY A 240 5.89 -23.71 0.22
N VAL A 241 5.08 -24.35 -0.65
CA VAL A 241 3.63 -24.54 -0.44
C VAL A 241 3.29 -25.43 0.77
N LYS A 242 4.22 -26.27 1.22
CA LYS A 242 4.03 -27.20 2.36
C LYS A 242 4.80 -26.79 3.63
N GLY A 243 5.42 -25.61 3.60
CA GLY A 243 6.22 -25.08 4.71
C GLY A 243 5.35 -24.59 5.86
N ARG A 244 5.91 -24.60 7.08
CA ARG A 244 5.27 -23.92 8.23
C ARG A 244 5.34 -22.40 8.05
N GLU A 245 4.44 -21.69 8.69
CA GLU A 245 4.42 -20.23 8.73
C GLU A 245 5.72 -19.71 9.36
N VAL A 246 6.32 -18.73 8.69
CA VAL A 246 7.52 -18.00 9.12
C VAL A 246 7.31 -16.53 8.81
N ILE A 247 8.08 -15.69 9.49
CA ILE A 247 8.26 -14.30 9.06
C ILE A 247 9.54 -14.25 8.24
N MET A 248 9.40 -13.93 6.96
CA MET A 248 10.54 -13.68 6.10
C MET A 248 11.01 -12.25 6.33
N SER A 249 12.29 -12.08 6.64
CA SER A 249 12.97 -10.78 6.72
C SER A 249 13.87 -10.61 5.50
N PHE A 250 13.98 -9.40 4.98
CA PHE A 250 15.05 -8.97 4.10
C PHE A 250 15.80 -7.82 4.77
N GLU A 251 17.07 -8.04 5.06
CA GLU A 251 17.94 -7.05 5.69
C GLU A 251 18.57 -6.15 4.61
N MET A 252 18.28 -4.85 4.64
CA MET A 252 18.76 -3.93 3.59
C MET A 252 20.27 -3.66 3.65
N HIS A 253 20.91 -3.96 4.79
CA HIS A 253 22.33 -3.72 5.04
C HIS A 253 23.24 -4.64 4.22
N ASP A 254 23.04 -5.95 4.37
CA ASP A 254 23.78 -7.03 3.73
C ASP A 254 23.04 -7.61 2.52
N GLU A 255 21.81 -7.15 2.24
CA GLU A 255 20.96 -7.59 1.13
C GLU A 255 20.64 -9.09 1.19
N VAL A 256 20.40 -9.62 2.40
CA VAL A 256 20.11 -11.04 2.61
C VAL A 256 18.72 -11.28 3.18
N PHE A 257 18.12 -12.38 2.75
CA PHE A 257 16.88 -12.87 3.33
C PHE A 257 17.15 -13.77 4.55
N ARG A 258 16.30 -13.65 5.57
CA ARG A 258 16.33 -14.46 6.78
C ARG A 258 14.93 -14.99 7.09
N LYS A 259 14.86 -16.09 7.85
CA LYS A 259 13.61 -16.64 8.36
C LYS A 259 13.56 -16.43 9.86
N ILE A 260 12.47 -15.86 10.34
CA ILE A 260 12.17 -15.66 11.74
C ILE A 260 10.99 -16.57 12.08
N ALA A 261 11.10 -17.30 13.20
CA ALA A 261 10.00 -18.13 13.66
C ALA A 261 8.82 -17.26 14.10
N VAL A 262 7.60 -17.68 13.76
CA VAL A 262 6.36 -17.12 14.33
C VAL A 262 6.22 -17.54 15.81
N PRO A 263 5.44 -16.82 16.65
CA PRO A 263 5.15 -17.25 18.01
C PRO A 263 4.53 -18.66 18.04
N ASP A 264 4.71 -19.37 19.15
CA ASP A 264 3.94 -20.58 19.41
C ASP A 264 2.50 -20.19 19.76
N TYR A 265 1.58 -20.48 18.85
CA TYR A 265 0.16 -20.22 19.02
C TYR A 265 -0.62 -21.51 19.15
N ASN A 266 -1.63 -21.50 20.02
CA ASN A 266 -2.51 -22.65 20.20
C ASN A 266 -3.37 -22.87 18.96
N VAL A 267 -3.07 -23.93 18.21
CA VAL A 267 -3.75 -24.40 16.98
C VAL A 267 -5.22 -24.82 17.22
N VAL A 268 -5.71 -24.76 18.46
CA VAL A 268 -7.06 -25.19 18.87
C VAL A 268 -8.19 -24.39 18.18
N ARG A 269 -7.87 -23.33 17.43
CA ARG A 269 -8.82 -22.40 16.81
C ARG A 269 -8.83 -22.48 15.26
N ASN A 270 -9.29 -23.58 14.65
CA ASN A 270 -9.54 -23.70 13.19
C ASN A 270 -8.38 -23.23 12.27
N GLU A 271 -8.66 -23.05 10.97
CA GLU A 271 -7.84 -22.26 10.04
C GLU A 271 -7.61 -20.85 10.61
N ILE A 272 -6.35 -20.43 10.68
CA ILE A 272 -5.93 -19.12 11.20
C ILE A 272 -5.41 -18.24 10.06
N CYS A 273 -5.43 -16.93 10.32
CA CYS A 273 -4.81 -15.91 9.49
C CYS A 273 -3.82 -15.10 10.32
N MET A 274 -2.84 -14.54 9.63
CA MET A 274 -1.77 -13.73 10.21
C MET A 274 -1.67 -12.40 9.48
N LYS A 275 -1.49 -11.31 10.23
CA LYS A 275 -1.24 -9.97 9.69
C LYS A 275 -0.06 -9.35 10.43
N LEU A 276 0.97 -8.93 9.68
CA LEU A 276 2.04 -8.13 10.24
C LEU A 276 1.64 -6.66 10.34
N THR A 277 2.10 -6.00 11.40
CA THR A 277 1.91 -4.59 11.68
C THR A 277 3.09 -4.06 12.50
N VAL A 278 3.13 -2.75 12.73
CA VAL A 278 3.99 -2.13 13.74
C VAL A 278 3.16 -1.82 14.98
N PHE A 279 3.73 -2.07 16.16
CA PHE A 279 3.17 -1.61 17.43
C PHE A 279 4.32 -1.18 18.35
N GLN A 280 4.27 0.04 18.88
CA GLN A 280 5.31 0.62 19.74
C GLN A 280 6.74 0.41 19.18
N GLU A 281 6.94 0.78 17.91
CA GLU A 281 8.25 0.69 17.23
C GLU A 281 8.82 -0.74 17.13
N SER A 282 7.99 -1.76 17.37
CA SER A 282 8.35 -3.16 17.27
C SER A 282 7.50 -3.86 16.21
N LEU A 283 8.07 -4.89 15.58
CA LEU A 283 7.32 -5.75 14.67
C LEU A 283 6.24 -6.50 15.48
N CYS A 284 5.03 -6.52 14.97
CA CYS A 284 3.89 -7.11 15.66
C CYS A 284 3.12 -8.02 14.71
N LEU A 285 2.69 -9.18 15.22
CA LEU A 285 1.92 -10.17 14.50
C LEU A 285 0.52 -10.27 15.13
N ILE A 286 -0.51 -10.06 14.31
CA ILE A 286 -1.90 -10.28 14.68
C ILE A 286 -2.31 -11.65 14.16
N ILE A 287 -2.66 -12.57 15.07
CA ILE A 287 -3.20 -13.89 14.73
C ILE A 287 -4.69 -13.91 15.00
N TYR A 288 -5.48 -14.39 14.04
CA TYR A 288 -6.94 -14.42 14.16
C TYR A 288 -7.56 -15.60 13.40
N SER A 289 -8.80 -15.96 13.74
CA SER A 289 -9.49 -17.09 13.10
C SER A 289 -10.06 -16.73 11.72
N TYR A 290 -9.84 -17.59 10.73
CA TYR A 290 -10.44 -17.50 9.39
C TYR A 290 -11.93 -17.88 9.40
N GLY A 291 -12.71 -17.31 8.47
CA GLY A 291 -14.10 -17.72 8.13
C GLY A 291 -15.19 -17.56 9.21
N ARG A 292 -14.84 -17.38 10.49
CA ARG A 292 -15.83 -17.20 11.57
C ARG A 292 -16.46 -15.80 11.53
N ARG A 293 -17.78 -15.73 11.77
CA ARG A 293 -18.54 -14.47 11.94
C ARG A 293 -18.02 -13.61 13.10
N GLU A 294 -17.53 -14.29 14.14
CA GLU A 294 -16.89 -13.69 15.30
C GLU A 294 -15.41 -14.04 15.29
N LYS A 295 -14.57 -13.02 15.46
CA LYS A 295 -13.12 -13.19 15.41
C LYS A 295 -12.48 -12.77 16.73
N TRP A 296 -11.50 -13.56 17.14
CA TRP A 296 -10.57 -13.23 18.20
C TRP A 296 -9.24 -12.81 17.57
N PHE A 297 -8.55 -11.88 18.20
CA PHE A 297 -7.26 -11.36 17.76
C PHE A 297 -6.25 -11.50 18.88
N ASP A 298 -5.17 -12.23 18.61
CA ASP A 298 -4.03 -12.34 19.48
C ASP A 298 -2.93 -11.41 18.96
N LEU A 299 -2.49 -10.48 19.80
CA LEU A 299 -1.46 -9.49 19.48
C LEU A 299 -0.12 -9.94 20.06
N TRP A 300 0.83 -10.27 19.19
CA TRP A 300 2.17 -10.71 19.56
C TRP A 300 3.20 -9.68 19.13
N VAL A 301 4.02 -9.22 20.06
CA VAL A 301 5.08 -8.25 19.79
C VAL A 301 6.42 -8.97 19.79
N MET A 302 7.20 -8.71 18.75
CA MET A 302 8.57 -9.20 18.64
C MET A 302 9.44 -8.47 19.66
N ILE A 303 10.23 -9.24 20.41
CA ILE A 303 11.25 -8.74 21.31
C ILE A 303 12.59 -9.30 20.84
N GLU A 304 13.57 -8.43 20.64
CA GLU A 304 14.93 -8.81 20.31
C GLU A 304 15.85 -8.55 21.52
N GLN A 305 16.49 -9.61 22.02
CA GLN A 305 17.41 -9.58 23.16
C GLN A 305 18.61 -10.48 22.85
N ASP A 306 19.83 -9.96 23.00
CA ASP A 306 21.07 -10.71 22.78
C ASP A 306 21.13 -11.44 21.42
N ALA A 307 20.67 -10.78 20.36
CA ALA A 307 20.52 -11.32 19.00
C ALA A 307 19.59 -12.55 18.89
N GLN A 308 18.74 -12.78 19.89
CA GLN A 308 17.67 -13.77 19.87
C GLN A 308 16.32 -13.08 19.77
N VAL A 309 15.41 -13.73 19.05
CA VAL A 309 14.06 -13.23 18.82
C VAL A 309 13.07 -14.03 19.66
N PHE A 310 12.26 -13.30 20.41
CA PHE A 310 11.14 -13.80 21.20
C PHE A 310 9.85 -13.12 20.81
N TRP A 311 8.73 -13.72 21.20
CA TRP A 311 7.41 -13.15 21.01
C TRP A 311 6.69 -13.03 22.34
N ASP A 312 6.27 -11.82 22.66
CA ASP A 312 5.46 -11.54 23.85
C ASP A 312 4.00 -11.35 23.44
N LYS A 313 3.11 -12.14 24.03
CA LYS A 313 1.67 -12.01 23.80
C LYS A 313 1.14 -10.86 24.65
N ARG A 314 1.00 -9.68 24.04
CA ARG A 314 0.52 -8.48 24.75
C ARG A 314 -0.93 -8.60 25.17
N GLN A 315 -1.78 -9.10 24.28
CA GLN A 315 -3.21 -9.22 24.56
C GLN A 315 -3.91 -10.23 23.65
N THR A 316 -5.07 -10.68 24.13
CA THR A 316 -6.10 -11.34 23.32
C THR A 316 -7.36 -10.48 23.39
N THR A 317 -7.94 -10.14 22.25
CA THR A 317 -9.21 -9.42 22.18
C THR A 317 -10.26 -10.14 21.34
N GLY A 318 -11.53 -9.84 21.60
CA GLY A 318 -12.70 -10.46 20.98
C GLY A 318 -13.62 -11.21 21.96
N PRO A 319 -14.65 -11.90 21.44
CA PRO A 319 -14.99 -12.00 20.03
C PRO A 319 -15.54 -10.68 19.48
N ILE A 320 -15.16 -10.31 18.26
CA ILE A 320 -15.72 -9.15 17.56
C ILE A 320 -16.54 -9.65 16.36
N PHE A 321 -17.82 -9.27 16.33
CA PHE A 321 -18.75 -9.71 15.29
C PHE A 321 -18.60 -8.91 13.99
N GLY A 322 -18.65 -9.59 12.84
CA GLY A 322 -18.73 -8.99 11.51
C GLY A 322 -17.44 -8.34 11.03
N VAL A 323 -16.30 -8.78 11.56
CA VAL A 323 -14.95 -8.36 11.12
C VAL A 323 -14.47 -9.35 10.07
N GLU A 324 -13.91 -8.84 8.98
CA GLU A 324 -13.33 -9.66 7.90
C GLU A 324 -11.84 -9.88 8.16
N ARG A 325 -11.08 -8.79 8.38
CA ARG A 325 -9.64 -8.85 8.67
C ARG A 325 -9.13 -7.63 9.44
N PRO A 326 -8.00 -7.74 10.15
CA PRO A 326 -7.27 -6.60 10.66
C PRO A 326 -6.44 -5.95 9.55
N LEU A 327 -6.22 -4.63 9.67
CA LEU A 327 -5.49 -3.83 8.70
C LEU A 327 -4.17 -3.31 9.27
N HIS A 328 -4.20 -2.76 10.49
CA HIS A 328 -3.03 -2.22 11.17
C HIS A 328 -3.28 -2.01 12.68
N CYS A 329 -2.22 -1.80 13.45
CA CYS A 329 -2.31 -1.39 14.85
C CYS A 329 -2.27 0.15 14.97
N GLY A 330 -3.09 0.68 15.88
CA GLY A 330 -3.00 2.05 16.37
C GLY A 330 -1.81 2.25 17.31
N MET A 331 -1.59 3.51 17.71
CA MET A 331 -0.44 3.88 18.53
C MET A 331 -0.51 3.36 19.98
N HIS A 332 -1.72 3.12 20.50
CA HIS A 332 -1.97 2.74 21.89
C HIS A 332 -2.58 1.34 22.02
N GLY A 333 -2.52 0.54 20.95
CA GLY A 333 -2.98 -0.86 20.94
C GLY A 333 -4.37 -1.03 20.35
N GLU A 334 -4.97 0.07 19.87
CA GLU A 334 -6.17 0.02 19.04
C GLU A 334 -5.88 -0.80 17.77
N ILE A 335 -6.93 -1.36 17.15
CA ILE A 335 -6.78 -2.18 15.95
C ILE A 335 -7.68 -1.61 14.86
N PHE A 336 -7.10 -1.26 13.72
CA PHE A 336 -7.85 -0.95 12.51
C PHE A 336 -8.39 -2.24 11.92
N LEU A 337 -9.71 -2.33 11.76
CA LEU A 337 -10.40 -3.51 11.28
C LEU A 337 -11.23 -3.16 10.05
N GLU A 338 -11.27 -4.07 9.09
CA GLU A 338 -12.24 -4.07 8.01
C GLU A 338 -13.45 -4.91 8.44
N LYS A 339 -14.63 -4.28 8.51
CA LYS A 339 -15.90 -5.00 8.69
C LYS A 339 -16.58 -5.23 7.34
N GLY A 340 -17.57 -6.13 7.34
CA GLY A 340 -18.35 -6.45 6.16
C GLY A 340 -18.88 -5.21 5.43
N LYS A 341 -18.97 -5.29 4.09
CA LYS A 341 -19.21 -4.15 3.18
C LYS A 341 -18.06 -3.11 3.16
N GLY A 342 -16.84 -3.57 3.43
CA GLY A 342 -15.61 -2.76 3.36
C GLY A 342 -15.62 -1.51 4.22
N LYS A 343 -16.14 -1.63 5.45
CA LYS A 343 -16.18 -0.54 6.42
C LYS A 343 -14.89 -0.50 7.23
N LEU A 344 -14.25 0.66 7.31
CA LEU A 344 -13.13 0.86 8.21
C LEU A 344 -13.62 1.25 9.61
N VAL A 345 -13.21 0.47 10.62
CA VAL A 345 -13.46 0.79 12.02
C VAL A 345 -12.17 0.73 12.84
N LEU A 346 -12.15 1.46 13.94
CA LEU A 346 -11.11 1.36 14.96
C LEU A 346 -11.70 0.66 16.18
N TYR A 347 -11.04 -0.40 16.63
CA TYR A 347 -11.40 -1.10 17.85
C TYR A 347 -10.41 -0.77 18.96
N ASP A 348 -10.91 -0.28 20.10
CA ASP A 348 -10.12 -0.04 21.29
C ASP A 348 -10.29 -1.25 22.26
N PRO A 349 -9.21 -2.02 22.52
CA PRO A 349 -9.27 -3.17 23.41
C PRO A 349 -9.46 -2.81 24.88
N GLY A 350 -9.08 -1.60 25.30
CA GLY A 350 -9.10 -1.16 26.70
C GLY A 350 -10.52 -0.94 27.21
N ASN A 351 -11.36 -0.28 26.42
CA ASN A 351 -12.78 -0.06 26.74
C ASN A 351 -13.74 -0.97 25.94
N LYS A 352 -13.22 -1.74 24.97
CA LYS A 352 -13.97 -2.63 24.08
C LYS A 352 -14.94 -1.90 23.14
N GLU A 353 -14.64 -0.66 22.80
CA GLU A 353 -15.47 0.14 21.89
C GLU A 353 -15.03 0.00 20.43
N ILE A 354 -16.00 0.16 19.53
CA ILE A 354 -15.77 0.24 18.08
C ILE A 354 -16.17 1.63 17.62
N LYS A 355 -15.23 2.35 17.03
CA LYS A 355 -15.46 3.63 16.38
C LYS A 355 -15.52 3.45 14.87
N ASP A 356 -16.62 3.85 14.25
CA ASP A 356 -16.71 3.97 12.79
C ASP A 356 -15.88 5.18 12.33
N LEU A 357 -14.97 4.98 11.38
CA LEU A 357 -14.09 6.03 10.86
C LEU A 357 -14.65 6.72 9.61
N SER A 358 -15.90 6.42 9.24
CA SER A 358 -16.62 6.99 8.10
C SER A 358 -15.94 6.76 6.75
N ILE A 359 -15.05 5.77 6.65
CA ILE A 359 -14.43 5.34 5.39
C ILE A 359 -15.03 4.00 4.99
N HIS A 360 -15.54 3.96 3.76
CA HIS A 360 -16.25 2.84 3.18
C HIS A 360 -15.68 2.61 1.78
N GLY A 361 -15.14 1.43 1.53
CA GLY A 361 -14.64 1.05 0.22
C GLY A 361 -15.10 -0.34 -0.17
N ILE A 362 -14.78 -0.77 -1.39
CA ILE A 362 -15.01 -2.14 -1.84
C ILE A 362 -14.28 -3.10 -0.90
N LEU A 363 -14.93 -4.20 -0.54
CA LEU A 363 -14.38 -5.18 0.40
C LEU A 363 -13.03 -5.71 -0.09
N TYR A 364 -12.08 -5.88 0.84
CA TYR A 364 -10.69 -6.30 0.62
C TYR A 364 -9.81 -5.29 -0.14
N THR A 365 -10.29 -4.08 -0.42
CA THR A 365 -9.47 -3.02 -1.05
C THR A 365 -8.85 -2.04 -0.06
N LEU A 366 -9.21 -2.16 1.23
CA LEU A 366 -8.74 -1.29 2.31
C LEU A 366 -7.31 -1.62 2.72
N ASP A 367 -6.44 -0.61 2.80
CA ASP A 367 -5.10 -0.74 3.37
C ASP A 367 -4.83 0.43 4.30
N VAL A 368 -4.06 0.18 5.37
CA VAL A 368 -3.70 1.19 6.37
C VAL A 368 -2.20 1.19 6.60
N HIS A 369 -1.58 2.36 6.48
CA HIS A 369 -0.14 2.56 6.66
C HIS A 369 0.15 3.76 7.56
N ILE A 370 1.24 3.70 8.32
CA ILE A 370 1.78 4.89 8.97
C ILE A 370 2.37 5.81 7.89
N HIS A 371 2.04 7.10 7.95
CA HIS A 371 2.44 8.08 6.97
C HIS A 371 2.79 9.43 7.61
N MET A 372 3.58 10.21 6.88
CA MET A 372 3.93 11.58 7.20
C MET A 372 4.04 12.35 5.90
N GLU A 373 3.74 13.64 5.91
CA GLU A 373 3.96 14.48 4.74
C GLU A 373 5.41 14.99 4.72
N SER A 374 6.04 15.02 3.55
CA SER A 374 7.41 15.51 3.39
C SER A 374 7.62 16.21 2.05
N LEU A 375 8.72 16.95 1.94
CA LEU A 375 9.19 17.54 0.68
C LEU A 375 10.14 16.62 -0.11
N VAL A 376 10.24 15.34 0.25
CA VAL A 376 11.17 14.42 -0.41
C VAL A 376 10.88 14.37 -1.91
N SER A 377 11.93 14.67 -2.70
CA SER A 377 11.89 14.60 -4.15
C SER A 377 12.01 13.15 -4.63
N ILE A 378 11.36 12.87 -5.76
CA ILE A 378 11.38 11.56 -6.44
C ILE A 378 12.33 11.59 -7.64
N ASN A 379 12.79 12.78 -8.03
CA ASN A 379 13.70 12.98 -9.16
C ASN A 379 15.15 12.88 -8.67
N LEU A 380 15.98 12.17 -9.43
CA LEU A 380 17.39 11.94 -9.13
C LEU A 380 18.31 13.08 -9.59
N SER A 381 17.80 13.98 -10.43
CA SER A 381 18.47 15.20 -10.89
C SER A 381 17.74 16.44 -10.41
N ASN A 382 18.51 17.49 -10.11
CA ASN A 382 18.03 18.88 -9.95
C ASN A 382 17.55 19.47 -11.29
N ASP A 383 16.90 18.68 -12.14
CA ASP A 383 16.43 19.15 -13.43
C ASP A 383 15.30 20.16 -13.19
N VAL A 384 15.69 21.42 -13.42
CA VAL A 384 14.83 22.52 -13.76
C VAL A 384 14.11 22.11 -15.03
N ASP A 385 12.91 21.58 -14.86
CA ASP A 385 11.80 21.79 -15.79
C ASP A 385 10.49 21.64 -14.99
N ASP A 386 10.00 22.79 -14.53
CA ASP A 386 8.59 23.01 -14.23
C ASP A 386 7.94 23.46 -15.54
N ASP A 387 7.60 22.50 -16.40
CA ASP A 387 6.57 22.70 -17.43
C ASP A 387 5.95 21.33 -17.78
N TYR A 388 5.23 20.76 -16.80
CA TYR A 388 4.42 19.55 -17.00
C TYR A 388 3.00 19.74 -16.46
N LEU A 389 2.42 20.92 -16.68
CA LEU A 389 0.97 21.08 -16.70
C LEU A 389 0.51 20.82 -18.14
N GLY A 390 0.08 19.58 -18.41
CA GLY A 390 -0.75 19.22 -19.55
C GLY A 390 -0.03 19.05 -20.89
N ARG A 391 0.47 17.83 -21.17
CA ARG A 391 0.42 17.24 -22.53
C ARG A 391 0.24 15.73 -22.43
N ASP A 392 -0.68 15.24 -23.26
CA ASP A 392 -0.96 13.83 -23.49
C ASP A 392 0.30 13.11 -24.00
N PHE A 393 0.70 12.04 -23.31
CA PHE A 393 1.62 11.07 -23.88
C PHE A 393 0.82 10.05 -24.67
N VAL A 394 0.97 10.10 -25.99
CA VAL A 394 0.54 9.02 -26.89
C VAL A 394 1.40 7.80 -26.58
N THR A 395 0.83 6.80 -25.92
CA THR A 395 1.40 5.45 -25.86
C THR A 395 1.15 4.76 -27.21
N GLU A 396 2.17 4.67 -28.06
CA GLU A 396 2.22 3.62 -29.07
C GLU A 396 2.42 2.27 -28.34
N GLY A 397 1.47 1.36 -28.50
CA GLY A 397 1.56 0.00 -27.93
C GLY A 397 0.32 -0.50 -27.19
N GLY A 398 -0.87 0.05 -27.45
CA GLY A 398 -2.12 -0.60 -27.05
C GLY A 398 -2.66 -1.40 -28.22
N LEU A 399 -2.52 -2.73 -28.21
CA LEU A 399 -3.33 -3.68 -29.01
C LEU A 399 -2.99 -5.16 -28.71
N LEU A 400 -1.90 -5.46 -28.01
CA LEU A 400 -1.49 -6.86 -27.73
C LEU A 400 -1.82 -7.36 -26.31
N VAL A 401 -2.33 -6.51 -25.42
CA VAL A 401 -2.58 -6.88 -24.00
C VAL A 401 -3.97 -7.53 -23.83
N ASP A 402 -4.97 -7.11 -24.60
CA ASP A 402 -6.35 -7.59 -24.43
C ASP A 402 -6.59 -9.01 -24.99
N GLU A 403 -5.86 -9.39 -26.06
CA GLU A 403 -5.99 -10.75 -26.63
C GLU A 403 -5.35 -11.83 -25.74
N LEU A 404 -4.31 -11.49 -24.97
CA LEU A 404 -3.62 -12.42 -24.07
C LEU A 404 -4.37 -12.65 -22.75
N GLN A 405 -5.09 -11.64 -22.25
CA GLN A 405 -5.92 -11.75 -21.04
C GLN A 405 -7.07 -12.75 -21.25
N THR A 406 -7.70 -12.71 -22.42
CA THR A 406 -8.87 -13.56 -22.76
C THR A 406 -8.48 -15.04 -22.91
N GLN A 407 -7.26 -15.33 -23.38
CA GLN A 407 -6.80 -16.70 -23.55
C GLN A 407 -6.41 -17.36 -22.21
N TYR A 408 -5.86 -16.59 -21.25
CA TYR A 408 -5.45 -17.10 -19.94
C TYR A 408 -6.63 -17.34 -18.98
N ASP A 409 -7.69 -16.52 -19.06
CA ASP A 409 -8.92 -16.72 -18.26
C ASP A 409 -9.64 -18.04 -18.62
N ASN A 410 -9.47 -18.52 -19.85
CA ASN A 410 -10.00 -19.82 -20.29
C ASN A 410 -9.19 -21.00 -19.73
N ASP A 411 -7.87 -20.86 -19.57
CA ASP A 411 -7.02 -21.90 -18.99
C ASP A 411 -7.17 -21.99 -17.46
N CYS A 412 -7.38 -20.86 -16.77
CA CYS A 412 -7.69 -20.86 -15.33
C CYS A 412 -9.01 -21.58 -14.98
N ARG A 413 -9.97 -21.64 -15.91
CA ARG A 413 -11.23 -22.38 -15.72
C ARG A 413 -11.05 -23.91 -15.81
N LEU A 414 -9.99 -24.39 -16.45
CA LEU A 414 -9.75 -25.83 -16.64
C LEU A 414 -9.01 -26.48 -15.47
N ASP A 415 -8.16 -25.74 -14.76
CA ASP A 415 -7.38 -26.22 -13.60
C ASP A 415 -8.20 -26.37 -12.30
N ASN A 416 -9.46 -25.94 -12.28
CA ASN A 416 -10.37 -26.03 -11.12
C ASN A 416 -10.86 -27.46 -10.82
N LYS A 417 -10.33 -28.49 -11.48
CA LYS A 417 -10.70 -29.91 -11.28
C LYS A 417 -9.78 -30.69 -10.34
N ASP A 418 -8.54 -30.23 -10.14
CA ASP A 418 -7.57 -30.92 -9.27
C ASP A 418 -7.29 -30.05 -8.04
N GLY A 419 -8.18 -30.15 -7.06
CA GLY A 419 -8.17 -29.32 -5.86
C GLY A 419 -6.85 -29.39 -5.09
N ILE A 420 -6.08 -28.29 -5.13
CA ILE A 420 -5.31 -27.68 -4.04
C ILE A 420 -5.10 -26.21 -4.44
N VAL A 421 -5.96 -25.31 -3.95
CA VAL A 421 -5.73 -23.87 -3.94
C VAL A 421 -5.96 -23.38 -2.52
N SER A 422 -4.97 -22.68 -1.96
CA SER A 422 -5.09 -21.98 -0.68
C SER A 422 -6.25 -20.99 -0.75
N LEU A 423 -7.29 -21.25 0.02
CA LEU A 423 -8.59 -20.56 -0.01
C LEU A 423 -8.55 -19.06 0.37
N ALA A 424 -7.39 -18.53 0.76
CA ALA A 424 -7.20 -17.09 0.95
C ALA A 424 -7.12 -16.29 -0.37
N ASP A 425 -6.83 -16.96 -1.49
CA ASP A 425 -6.61 -16.32 -2.80
C ASP A 425 -7.82 -16.44 -3.77
N VAL A 426 -8.90 -17.14 -3.38
CA VAL A 426 -10.02 -17.48 -4.28
C VAL A 426 -11.16 -16.43 -4.27
N SER A 427 -11.20 -15.50 -3.32
CA SER A 427 -12.33 -14.56 -3.21
C SER A 427 -12.23 -13.30 -4.08
N LEU A 428 -11.26 -13.20 -5.00
CA LEU A 428 -11.06 -11.98 -5.79
C LEU A 428 -11.87 -11.88 -7.10
N PHE A 429 -12.56 -12.93 -7.56
CA PHE A 429 -13.37 -12.81 -8.78
C PHE A 429 -14.63 -13.69 -8.74
N GLN A 430 -15.70 -13.17 -8.15
CA GLN A 430 -17.05 -13.41 -8.65
C GLN A 430 -17.67 -12.03 -8.90
N GLU A 431 -17.87 -11.69 -10.17
CA GLU A 431 -18.72 -10.56 -10.54
C GLU A 431 -20.14 -10.82 -10.00
N PRO A 432 -20.83 -9.82 -9.42
CA PRO A 432 -22.25 -9.93 -9.19
C PRO A 432 -22.96 -9.85 -10.56
N ASP A 433 -23.67 -10.91 -10.92
CA ASP A 433 -24.55 -10.95 -12.10
C ASP A 433 -25.44 -9.69 -12.11
N CYS A 434 -25.25 -8.83 -13.13
CA CYS A 434 -26.23 -7.82 -13.47
C CYS A 434 -27.46 -8.55 -14.03
N GLU A 435 -28.54 -8.61 -13.27
CA GLU A 435 -29.87 -8.94 -13.80
C GLU A 435 -30.24 -7.88 -14.85
N GLU A 436 -30.05 -8.21 -16.12
CA GLU A 436 -30.71 -7.49 -17.20
C GLU A 436 -32.23 -7.70 -17.08
N VAL A 437 -32.91 -6.62 -16.69
CA VAL A 437 -34.35 -6.49 -16.83
C VAL A 437 -34.68 -6.43 -18.33
N VAL A 438 -34.87 -7.61 -18.94
CA VAL A 438 -35.46 -7.72 -20.27
C VAL A 438 -36.97 -7.81 -20.11
N THR A 439 -37.64 -6.69 -20.30
CA THR A 439 -39.09 -6.63 -20.52
C THR A 439 -39.46 -7.28 -21.86
N VAL A 440 -40.15 -8.43 -21.84
CA VAL A 440 -40.96 -8.87 -22.98
C VAL A 440 -42.31 -9.43 -22.47
N SER A 441 -43.37 -8.80 -22.95
CA SER A 441 -44.79 -9.13 -22.75
C SER A 441 -45.18 -10.43 -23.49
N PRO A 442 -46.21 -11.18 -23.03
CA PRO A 442 -46.46 -12.57 -23.45
C PRO A 442 -47.41 -12.66 -24.65
N ILE A 443 -47.22 -13.64 -25.55
CA ILE A 443 -48.29 -14.18 -26.41
C ILE A 443 -47.88 -15.49 -27.13
N GLN A 444 -48.83 -16.46 -27.06
CA GLN A 444 -49.16 -17.57 -27.96
C GLN A 444 -48.49 -18.97 -27.91
N MET A 445 -49.26 -19.89 -27.29
CA MET A 445 -49.94 -21.07 -27.88
C MET A 445 -49.14 -22.22 -28.55
N ALA A 446 -49.17 -23.35 -27.82
CA ALA A 446 -49.88 -24.60 -28.16
C ALA A 446 -49.25 -25.71 -29.06
N ARG A 447 -49.45 -26.95 -28.56
CA ARG A 447 -49.46 -28.29 -29.21
C ARG A 447 -48.07 -28.88 -29.52
N SER A 448 -47.77 -30.17 -29.36
CA SER A 448 -48.48 -31.45 -29.07
C SER A 448 -47.34 -32.51 -28.91
N LYS A 449 -47.36 -33.53 -28.05
CA LYS A 449 -48.14 -34.77 -28.17
C LYS A 449 -48.03 -35.61 -26.89
N ARG A 450 -49.18 -36.14 -26.46
CA ARG A 450 -49.37 -37.31 -25.59
C ARG A 450 -48.97 -38.60 -26.29
N LYS A 451 -48.60 -39.62 -25.50
CA LYS A 451 -49.14 -41.02 -25.44
C LYS A 451 -48.02 -42.00 -25.04
N THR A 452 -48.17 -43.01 -24.18
CA THR A 452 -49.22 -43.56 -23.29
C THR A 452 -48.59 -44.80 -22.60
N THR A 453 -48.97 -45.05 -21.33
CA THR A 453 -49.31 -46.37 -20.70
C THR A 453 -48.32 -47.55 -20.75
N GLU A 454 -48.22 -48.49 -19.80
CA GLU A 454 -48.77 -48.79 -18.46
C GLU A 454 -48.28 -50.22 -18.11
N GLU A 455 -48.56 -50.66 -16.89
CA GLU A 455 -48.56 -52.05 -16.36
C GLU A 455 -47.24 -52.64 -15.83
N GLU A 456 -47.10 -52.74 -14.50
CA GLU A 456 -47.48 -53.87 -13.58
C GLU A 456 -46.29 -54.85 -13.43
N GLY A 457 -45.89 -55.38 -12.27
CA GLY A 457 -46.42 -55.45 -10.92
C GLY A 457 -45.84 -56.72 -10.26
N LYS A 458 -45.70 -56.70 -8.92
CA LYS A 458 -45.38 -57.81 -7.99
C LYS A 458 -43.89 -58.21 -7.93
N THR A 459 -43.24 -58.31 -6.77
CA THR A 459 -43.72 -58.78 -5.45
C THR A 459 -43.04 -58.02 -4.32
#